data_AF-A0A6L8C3J1-F1
#
_entry.id   AF-A0A6L8C3J1-F1
#
_cell.length_a   1.000
_cell.length_b   1.000
_cell.length_c   1.000
_cell.angle_alpha   90.00
_cell.angle_beta   90.00
_cell.angle_gamma   90.00
#
_symmetry.space_group_name_H-M   'P 1'
#
loop_
_entity.id
_entity.type
_entity.pdbx_description
1 polymer ?
#
loop_
_entity_poly.entity_id
_entity_poly.type
_entity_poly.pdbx_seq_one_letter_code
_entity_poly.pdbx_strand_id
1 'polypeptide(L)'
;MGFYNYLEKRFRPTDMARALFQMDKENNPETEFSDHLMMVLLDEMNLARVEYYFSDFLSRLENRPSPDRVNIPEERKDAELELEIPVTTGQSPRIFPGYNLLFVGTMNEDESTQTLSEKVIDRANVLRFAAPKKIMGDISQEEENIDFHYLRYTDWKQWIRESSNYGEREFVTKIEKMAEIMKKYERPFGYRLGNAILSYVANYPRHTEDENLNEALADQVEMRLLPKLRGIELDQSNTLSELIQFVENDLDDPVLSEAINKSEQIAHDSTGQFRWLGVNRDD
;
A
#
# COMPACT_ATOMS: atom_id res chain seq x y z
N MET A 1 -13.38 13.04 -8.39
CA MET A 1 -12.75 14.14 -9.15
C MET A 1 -13.63 15.40 -9.27
N GLY A 2 -14.95 15.27 -9.29
CA GLY A 2 -15.87 16.41 -9.40
C GLY A 2 -17.00 16.07 -10.35
N PHE A 3 -17.82 17.05 -10.69
CA PHE A 3 -18.85 16.88 -11.71
C PHE A 3 -19.03 18.16 -12.52
N TYR A 4 -19.44 18.02 -13.77
CA TYR A 4 -19.82 19.16 -14.58
C TYR A 4 -21.29 19.51 -14.39
N ASN A 5 -21.57 20.74 -13.95
CA ASN A 5 -22.92 21.25 -13.86
C ASN A 5 -23.34 21.83 -15.23
N TYR A 6 -24.20 21.10 -15.96
CA TYR A 6 -24.70 21.52 -17.27
C TYR A 6 -25.57 22.78 -17.24
N LEU A 7 -26.26 23.07 -16.12
CA LEU A 7 -27.09 24.26 -15.98
C LEU A 7 -26.22 25.52 -15.83
N GLU A 8 -25.15 25.42 -15.04
CA GLU A 8 -24.22 26.53 -14.78
C GLU A 8 -23.06 26.57 -15.79
N LYS A 9 -22.95 25.56 -16.67
CA LYS A 9 -21.84 25.34 -17.59
C LYS A 9 -20.47 25.41 -16.91
N ARG A 10 -20.38 24.87 -15.69
CA ARG A 10 -19.19 24.96 -14.83
C ARG A 10 -18.86 23.61 -14.20
N PHE A 11 -17.58 23.25 -14.22
CA PHE A 11 -17.08 22.12 -13.46
C PHE A 11 -16.97 22.48 -11.97
N ARG A 12 -17.49 21.60 -11.12
CA ARG A 12 -17.39 21.69 -9.67
C ARG A 12 -16.39 20.62 -9.19
N PRO A 13 -15.10 20.98 -9.02
CA PRO A 13 -14.09 20.05 -8.52
C PRO A 13 -14.28 19.76 -7.04
N THR A 14 -14.03 18.51 -6.64
CA THR A 14 -13.89 18.13 -5.23
C THR A 14 -12.61 18.73 -4.63
N ASP A 15 -12.52 18.79 -3.29
CA ASP A 15 -11.32 19.29 -2.63
C ASP A 15 -10.08 18.48 -3.00
N MET A 16 -10.21 17.15 -3.09
CA MET A 16 -9.15 16.29 -3.61
C MET A 16 -8.70 16.70 -5.03
N ALA A 17 -9.62 16.98 -5.95
CA ALA A 17 -9.23 17.34 -7.32
C ALA A 17 -8.54 18.71 -7.37
N ARG A 18 -8.95 19.67 -6.54
CA ARG A 18 -8.26 20.96 -6.39
C ARG A 18 -6.86 20.76 -5.84
N ALA A 19 -6.73 19.95 -4.77
CA ALA A 19 -5.46 19.63 -4.15
C ALA A 19 -4.52 18.96 -5.15
N LEU A 20 -4.97 17.92 -5.87
CA LEU A 20 -4.17 17.25 -6.89
C LEU A 20 -3.71 18.21 -8.00
N PHE A 21 -4.57 19.09 -8.47
CA PHE A 21 -4.18 20.11 -9.47
C PHE A 21 -3.14 21.10 -8.93
N GLN A 22 -3.22 21.46 -7.64
CA GLN A 22 -2.18 22.28 -7.02
C GLN A 22 -0.86 21.52 -6.89
N MET A 23 -0.86 20.21 -6.67
CA MET A 23 0.37 19.41 -6.58
C MET A 23 1.00 19.10 -7.95
N ASP A 24 0.25 19.27 -9.04
CA ASP A 24 0.63 18.91 -10.40
C ASP A 24 1.42 20.04 -11.09
N LYS A 25 2.75 20.03 -10.92
CA LYS A 25 3.65 21.00 -11.57
C LYS A 25 3.55 21.01 -13.10
N GLU A 26 3.19 19.89 -13.73
CA GLU A 26 3.18 19.80 -15.19
C GLU A 26 1.99 20.54 -15.80
N ASN A 27 0.84 20.46 -15.13
CA ASN A 27 -0.38 21.17 -15.55
C ASN A 27 -0.56 22.52 -14.83
N ASN A 28 0.18 22.76 -13.74
CA ASN A 28 0.24 24.02 -13.00
C ASN A 28 1.70 24.45 -12.69
N PRO A 29 2.44 25.00 -13.67
CA PRO A 29 3.86 25.35 -13.51
C PRO A 29 4.16 26.39 -12.43
N GLU A 30 3.18 27.24 -12.12
CA GLU A 30 3.26 28.31 -11.11
C GLU A 30 2.94 27.81 -9.69
N THR A 31 2.83 26.49 -9.49
CA THR A 31 2.50 25.95 -8.17
C THR A 31 3.64 26.08 -7.16
N GLU A 32 3.29 26.63 -5.99
CA GLU A 32 4.15 26.68 -4.81
C GLU A 32 4.22 25.32 -4.08
N PHE A 33 3.34 24.38 -4.45
CA PHE A 33 3.19 23.08 -3.77
C PHE A 33 3.98 21.93 -4.43
N SER A 34 4.74 22.20 -5.50
CA SER A 34 5.45 21.15 -6.26
C SER A 34 6.45 20.35 -5.43
N ASP A 35 7.04 20.95 -4.39
CA ASP A 35 7.94 20.28 -3.45
C ASP A 35 7.28 19.88 -2.14
N HIS A 36 5.95 19.93 -2.01
CA HIS A 36 5.26 19.43 -0.82
C HIS A 36 4.98 17.94 -0.98
N LEU A 37 5.10 17.16 0.10
CA LEU A 37 4.53 15.83 0.17
C LEU A 37 3.08 15.94 0.68
N MET A 38 2.13 15.34 -0.04
CA MET A 38 0.73 15.32 0.36
C MET A 38 0.27 13.88 0.58
N MET A 39 -0.33 13.64 1.74
CA MET A 39 -0.99 12.38 2.07
C MET A 39 -2.50 12.58 2.01
N VAL A 40 -3.17 11.77 1.18
CA VAL A 40 -4.63 11.71 1.09
C VAL A 40 -5.11 10.58 1.99
N LEU A 41 -5.91 10.95 3.00
CA LEU A 41 -6.53 10.01 3.95
C LEU A 41 -7.94 9.66 3.47
N LEU A 42 -8.18 8.39 3.21
CA LEU A 42 -9.48 7.84 2.80
C LEU A 42 -10.08 7.09 3.98
N ASP A 43 -11.01 7.72 4.68
CA ASP A 43 -11.67 7.09 5.82
C ASP A 43 -12.72 6.08 5.36
N GLU A 44 -12.82 4.95 6.06
CA GLU A 44 -13.74 3.82 5.82
C GLU A 44 -13.82 3.43 4.33
N MET A 45 -12.67 3.28 3.70
CA MET A 45 -12.56 3.19 2.24
C MET A 45 -13.30 1.98 1.64
N ASN A 46 -13.55 0.94 2.45
CA ASN A 46 -14.17 -0.31 2.01
C ASN A 46 -15.68 -0.41 2.25
N LEU A 47 -16.37 0.69 2.58
CA LEU A 47 -17.83 0.75 2.57
C LEU A 47 -18.40 0.39 1.18
N ALA A 48 -17.69 0.77 0.13
CA ALA A 48 -17.92 0.33 -1.24
C ALA A 48 -16.71 -0.44 -1.77
N ARG A 49 -16.88 -1.17 -2.87
CA ARG A 49 -15.76 -1.84 -3.53
C ARG A 49 -14.73 -0.80 -3.99
N VAL A 50 -13.59 -0.77 -3.30
CA VAL A 50 -12.49 0.17 -3.54
C VAL A 50 -12.08 0.20 -5.01
N GLU A 51 -11.98 -0.97 -5.62
CA GLU A 51 -11.59 -1.10 -7.03
C GLU A 51 -12.52 -0.39 -8.01
N TYR A 52 -13.77 -0.08 -7.65
CA TYR A 52 -14.71 0.58 -8.56
C TYR A 52 -14.45 2.08 -8.60
N TYR A 53 -14.44 2.74 -7.44
CA TYR A 53 -14.26 4.20 -7.40
C TYR A 53 -12.78 4.62 -7.48
N PHE A 54 -11.85 3.72 -7.12
CA PHE A 54 -10.41 4.00 -7.14
C PHE A 54 -9.69 3.36 -8.35
N SER A 55 -10.43 2.69 -9.25
CA SER A 55 -9.89 2.04 -10.46
C SER A 55 -9.01 2.96 -11.29
N ASP A 56 -9.47 4.18 -11.56
CA ASP A 56 -8.74 5.15 -12.35
C ASP A 56 -7.38 5.47 -11.72
N PHE A 57 -7.34 5.75 -10.41
CA PHE A 57 -6.10 5.98 -9.69
C PHE A 57 -5.16 4.76 -9.76
N LEU A 58 -5.67 3.56 -9.49
CA LEU A 58 -4.86 2.33 -9.54
C LEU A 58 -4.26 2.10 -10.93
N SER A 59 -5.02 2.40 -11.99
CA SER A 59 -4.58 2.31 -13.38
C SER A 59 -3.54 3.38 -13.72
N ARG A 60 -3.81 4.64 -13.39
CA ARG A 60 -2.91 5.77 -13.69
C ARG A 60 -1.59 5.68 -12.95
N LEU A 61 -1.61 5.27 -11.67
CA LEU A 61 -0.40 5.11 -10.86
C LEU A 61 0.52 4.01 -11.38
N GLU A 62 -0.01 3.02 -12.11
CA GLU A 62 0.74 1.93 -12.73
C GLU A 62 1.41 2.34 -14.04
N ASN A 63 0.79 3.24 -14.80
CA ASN A 63 1.32 3.74 -16.06
C ASN A 63 2.25 4.94 -15.91
N ARG A 64 2.63 5.31 -14.68
CA ARG A 64 3.50 6.49 -14.46
C ARG A 64 4.86 6.29 -15.14
N PRO A 65 5.27 7.20 -16.05
CA PRO A 65 6.62 7.16 -16.61
C PRO A 65 7.62 7.51 -15.51
N SER A 66 8.87 7.03 -15.63
CA SER A 66 9.90 7.33 -14.62
C SER A 66 9.99 8.84 -14.32
N PRO A 67 10.33 9.27 -13.09
CA PRO A 67 10.29 10.69 -12.70
C PRO A 67 11.03 11.66 -13.63
N ASP A 68 12.10 11.19 -14.28
CA ASP A 68 12.92 11.90 -15.28
C ASP A 68 12.26 12.04 -16.66
N ARG A 69 11.17 11.31 -16.91
CA ARG A 69 10.44 11.23 -18.19
C ARG A 69 9.02 11.80 -18.11
N VAL A 70 8.62 12.33 -16.95
CA VAL A 70 7.28 12.92 -16.72
C VAL A 70 7.00 14.08 -17.68
N ASN A 71 8.02 14.83 -18.08
CA ASN A 71 7.92 15.94 -19.02
C ASN A 71 7.67 15.49 -20.48
N ILE A 72 7.66 14.19 -20.79
CA ILE A 72 7.39 13.64 -22.12
C ILE A 72 5.88 13.34 -22.23
N PRO A 73 5.09 14.15 -22.98
CA PRO A 73 3.62 14.04 -22.97
C PRO A 73 3.09 12.68 -23.42
N GLU A 74 3.74 12.05 -24.41
CA GLU A 74 3.32 10.75 -24.94
C GLU A 74 3.46 9.60 -23.93
N GLU A 75 4.39 9.72 -22.99
CA GLU A 75 4.59 8.73 -21.93
C GLU A 75 3.76 9.05 -20.69
N ARG A 76 3.43 10.33 -20.48
CA ARG A 76 2.60 10.78 -19.36
C ARG A 76 1.11 10.55 -19.57
N LYS A 77 0.60 10.63 -20.81
CA LYS A 77 -0.84 10.65 -21.13
C LYS A 77 -1.67 9.52 -20.49
N ASP A 78 -1.08 8.33 -20.35
CA ASP A 78 -1.76 7.14 -19.80
C ASP A 78 -1.76 7.11 -18.26
N ALA A 79 -1.00 8.00 -17.63
CA ALA A 79 -0.92 8.22 -16.20
C ALA A 79 -1.74 9.43 -15.72
N GLU A 80 -2.46 10.13 -16.61
CA GLU A 80 -3.26 11.30 -16.23
C GLU A 80 -4.74 10.96 -16.02
N LEU A 81 -5.34 11.62 -15.03
CA LEU A 81 -6.77 11.55 -14.71
C LEU A 81 -7.51 12.59 -15.53
N GLU A 82 -8.40 12.14 -16.41
CA GLU A 82 -9.24 13.03 -17.20
C GLU A 82 -10.40 13.59 -16.35
N LEU A 83 -10.60 14.90 -16.40
CA LEU A 83 -11.77 15.54 -15.79
C LEU A 83 -12.90 15.56 -16.81
N GLU A 84 -14.06 15.02 -16.45
CA GLU A 84 -15.26 14.98 -17.28
C GLU A 84 -15.88 16.38 -17.48
N ILE A 85 -15.24 17.19 -18.31
CA ILE A 85 -15.68 18.54 -18.68
C ILE A 85 -16.02 18.50 -20.17
N PRO A 86 -17.28 18.78 -20.58
CA PRO A 86 -17.62 18.90 -21.98
C PRO A 86 -16.82 20.05 -22.62
N VAL A 87 -15.85 19.69 -23.47
CA VAL A 87 -15.04 20.65 -24.23
C VAL A 87 -15.59 20.77 -25.65
N THR A 88 -15.88 21.98 -26.10
CA THR A 88 -16.33 22.27 -27.47
C THR A 88 -15.19 22.25 -28.49
N THR A 89 -13.95 22.48 -28.03
CA THR A 89 -12.71 22.44 -28.82
C THR A 89 -11.52 22.14 -27.91
N GLY A 90 -10.65 21.20 -28.28
CA GLY A 90 -9.46 20.83 -27.50
C GLY A 90 -9.60 19.50 -26.76
N GLN A 91 -8.72 19.25 -25.79
CA GLN A 91 -8.76 18.07 -24.92
C GLN A 91 -9.35 18.42 -23.56
N SER A 92 -10.04 17.47 -22.94
CA SER A 92 -10.52 17.60 -21.56
C SER A 92 -9.32 17.84 -20.64
N PRO A 93 -9.41 18.72 -19.64
CA PRO A 93 -8.31 18.95 -18.72
C PRO A 93 -8.00 17.66 -17.97
N ARG A 94 -6.70 17.44 -17.75
CA ARG A 94 -6.18 16.25 -17.10
C ARG A 94 -5.36 16.65 -15.87
N ILE A 95 -5.24 15.73 -14.93
CA ILE A 95 -4.44 15.88 -13.72
C ILE A 95 -3.46 14.72 -13.64
N PHE A 96 -2.19 15.01 -13.50
CA PHE A 96 -1.16 14.02 -13.28
C PHE A 96 -0.96 13.78 -11.77
N PRO A 97 -1.21 12.56 -11.26
CA PRO A 97 -0.90 12.21 -9.89
C PRO A 97 0.61 12.07 -9.72
N GLY A 98 1.25 13.18 -9.32
CA GLY A 98 2.68 13.28 -9.10
C GLY A 98 3.26 12.28 -8.10
N TYR A 99 4.60 12.22 -8.05
CA TYR A 99 5.33 11.33 -7.14
C TYR A 99 5.35 11.78 -5.68
N ASN A 100 4.87 12.99 -5.43
CA ASN A 100 4.74 13.63 -4.13
C ASN A 100 3.37 13.40 -3.47
N LEU A 101 2.60 12.43 -3.97
CA LEU A 101 1.29 12.03 -3.45
C LEU A 101 1.37 10.64 -2.81
N LEU A 102 0.86 10.55 -1.59
CA LEU A 102 0.66 9.31 -0.85
C LEU A 102 -0.84 9.09 -0.60
N PHE A 103 -1.27 7.84 -0.62
CA PHE A 103 -2.64 7.46 -0.28
C PHE A 103 -2.59 6.51 0.90
N VAL A 104 -3.39 6.81 1.92
CA VAL A 104 -3.63 5.93 3.07
C VAL A 104 -5.13 5.82 3.21
N GLY A 105 -5.62 4.60 3.39
CA GLY A 105 -7.03 4.37 3.66
C GLY A 105 -7.22 3.54 4.92
N THR A 106 -8.24 3.88 5.69
CA THR A 106 -8.69 3.08 6.82
C THR A 106 -9.78 2.12 6.34
N MET A 107 -9.84 0.94 6.97
CA MET A 107 -10.74 -0.12 6.57
C MET A 107 -11.40 -0.70 7.81
N ASN A 108 -12.73 -0.80 7.78
CA ASN A 108 -13.48 -1.52 8.81
C ASN A 108 -13.54 -3.00 8.44
N GLU A 109 -13.54 -3.89 9.43
CA GLU A 109 -13.58 -5.35 9.20
C GLU A 109 -14.93 -5.99 9.51
N ASP A 110 -15.95 -5.15 9.70
CA ASP A 110 -17.30 -5.59 10.05
C ASP A 110 -18.03 -6.19 8.84
N GLU A 111 -19.08 -6.96 9.12
CA GLU A 111 -19.88 -7.69 8.10
C GLU A 111 -20.50 -6.78 7.03
N SER A 112 -20.69 -5.50 7.34
CA SER A 112 -21.25 -4.49 6.42
C SER A 112 -20.26 -4.00 5.36
N THR A 113 -19.00 -4.46 5.40
CA THR A 113 -17.92 -3.89 4.60
C THR A 113 -17.45 -4.84 3.49
N GLN A 114 -16.94 -4.27 2.39
CA GLN A 114 -16.45 -5.06 1.26
C GLN A 114 -15.00 -5.51 1.51
N THR A 115 -14.65 -6.70 1.02
CA THR A 115 -13.27 -7.16 1.01
C THR A 115 -12.45 -6.44 -0.06
N LEU A 116 -11.16 -6.25 0.19
CA LEU A 116 -10.24 -5.74 -0.83
C LEU A 116 -9.99 -6.84 -1.87
N SER A 117 -10.01 -6.48 -3.15
CA SER A 117 -9.58 -7.40 -4.20
C SER A 117 -8.06 -7.52 -4.25
N GLU A 118 -7.59 -8.61 -4.86
CA GLU A 118 -6.17 -8.85 -5.14
C GLU A 118 -5.53 -7.68 -5.89
N LYS A 119 -6.27 -7.01 -6.79
CA LYS A 119 -5.79 -5.82 -7.52
C LYS A 119 -5.42 -4.65 -6.60
N VAL A 120 -6.08 -4.53 -5.45
CA VAL A 120 -5.79 -3.48 -4.46
C VAL A 120 -4.67 -3.97 -3.53
N ILE A 121 -4.77 -5.21 -3.04
CA ILE A 121 -3.78 -5.82 -2.14
C ILE A 121 -2.39 -5.88 -2.80
N ASP A 122 -2.30 -6.14 -4.11
CA ASP A 122 -1.03 -6.14 -4.85
C ASP A 122 -0.30 -4.80 -4.83
N ARG A 123 -1.04 -3.71 -4.63
CA ARG A 123 -0.57 -2.33 -4.80
C ARG A 123 -0.43 -1.57 -3.49
N ALA A 124 -0.78 -2.18 -2.36
CA ALA A 124 -0.72 -1.55 -1.05
C ALA A 124 -0.04 -2.48 -0.03
N ASN A 125 0.49 -1.88 1.04
CA ASN A 125 0.75 -2.62 2.28
C ASN A 125 -0.54 -2.58 3.11
N VAL A 126 -0.99 -3.72 3.61
CA VAL A 126 -2.15 -3.81 4.50
C VAL A 126 -1.63 -3.87 5.93
N LEU A 127 -1.84 -2.80 6.69
CA LEU A 127 -1.55 -2.78 8.12
C LEU A 127 -2.77 -3.25 8.87
N ARG A 128 -2.59 -4.26 9.72
CA ARG A 128 -3.64 -4.82 10.55
C ARG A 128 -3.28 -4.64 12.01
N PHE A 129 -4.19 -4.02 12.76
CA PHE A 129 -4.03 -3.87 14.20
C PHE A 129 -4.79 -4.99 14.89
N ALA A 130 -4.05 -5.90 15.54
CA ALA A 130 -4.66 -6.92 16.36
C ALA A 130 -5.31 -6.29 17.61
N ALA A 131 -6.28 -6.99 18.20
CA ALA A 131 -6.99 -6.48 19.36
C ALA A 131 -5.99 -6.20 20.51
N PRO A 132 -6.00 -4.98 21.10
CA PRO A 132 -5.04 -4.61 22.11
C PRO A 132 -5.22 -5.47 23.36
N LYS A 133 -4.12 -5.97 23.94
CA LYS A 133 -4.14 -6.76 25.19
C LYS A 133 -4.57 -5.91 26.39
N LYS A 134 -4.32 -4.59 26.34
CA LYS A 134 -4.66 -3.61 27.37
C LYS A 134 -5.32 -2.41 26.72
N ILE A 135 -6.46 -1.99 27.24
CA ILE A 135 -7.06 -0.70 26.91
C ILE A 135 -6.30 0.33 27.76
N MET A 136 -5.34 1.03 27.17
CA MET A 136 -4.76 2.20 27.83
C MET A 136 -5.82 3.31 27.83
N GLY A 137 -6.04 3.95 28.98
CA GLY A 137 -6.85 5.15 29.06
C GLY A 137 -6.24 6.26 28.22
N ASP A 138 -7.04 7.29 27.92
CA ASP A 138 -6.65 8.43 27.09
C ASP A 138 -5.22 8.88 27.44
N ILE A 139 -4.27 8.62 26.55
CA ILE A 139 -2.92 9.13 26.70
C ILE A 139 -3.12 10.61 26.45
N SER A 140 -3.22 11.41 27.51
CA SER A 140 -3.15 12.86 27.41
C SER A 140 -1.80 13.17 26.78
N GLN A 141 -1.78 13.27 25.45
CA GLN A 141 -0.64 13.81 24.74
C GLN A 141 -0.55 15.24 25.22
N GLU A 142 0.49 15.55 25.99
CA GLU A 142 0.88 16.94 26.16
C GLU A 142 1.06 17.46 24.73
N GLU A 143 0.19 18.38 24.31
CA GLU A 143 0.32 19.07 23.03
C GLU A 143 1.63 19.86 23.11
N GLU A 144 2.75 19.19 22.81
CA GLU A 144 3.98 19.88 22.50
C GLU A 144 3.65 20.81 21.34
N ASN A 145 4.00 22.08 21.50
CA ASN A 145 3.81 23.10 20.49
C ASN A 145 4.86 22.87 19.39
N ILE A 146 4.67 21.78 18.65
CA ILE A 146 5.52 21.38 17.53
C ILE A 146 5.15 22.29 16.37
N ASP A 147 6.12 23.06 15.90
CA ASP A 147 5.94 23.92 14.73
C ASP A 147 5.84 23.03 13.48
N PHE A 148 4.60 22.70 13.10
CA PHE A 148 4.30 21.82 11.98
C PHE A 148 4.70 22.48 10.65
N HIS A 149 5.86 22.07 10.14
CA HIS A 149 6.27 22.35 8.77
C HIS A 149 5.83 21.21 7.85
N TYR A 150 5.50 21.54 6.60
CA TYR A 150 5.24 20.50 5.60
C TYR A 150 6.53 19.74 5.29
N LEU A 151 6.40 18.45 5.01
CA LEU A 151 7.52 17.63 4.56
C LEU A 151 7.80 17.93 3.09
N ARG A 152 9.05 18.27 2.76
CA ARG A 152 9.45 18.47 1.36
C ARG A 152 9.62 17.13 0.64
N TYR A 153 9.15 17.06 -0.60
CA TYR A 153 9.35 15.89 -1.46
C TYR A 153 10.84 15.63 -1.74
N THR A 154 11.64 16.70 -1.86
CA THR A 154 13.10 16.62 -1.96
C THR A 154 13.76 15.98 -0.74
N ASP A 155 13.32 16.31 0.48
CA ASP A 155 13.83 15.69 1.71
C ASP A 155 13.42 14.22 1.78
N TRP A 156 12.14 13.92 1.52
CA TRP A 156 11.63 12.54 1.46
C TRP A 156 12.44 11.67 0.48
N LYS A 157 12.75 12.19 -0.71
CA LYS A 157 13.57 11.47 -1.70
C LYS A 157 14.98 11.15 -1.22
N GLN A 158 15.57 11.97 -0.35
CA GLN A 158 16.91 11.70 0.19
C GLN A 158 16.90 10.54 1.19
N TRP A 159 15.75 10.25 1.80
CA TRP A 159 15.58 9.11 2.70
C TRP A 159 15.41 7.80 1.93
N ILE A 160 14.99 7.86 0.67
CA ILE A 160 14.79 6.69 -0.18
C ILE A 160 16.15 6.14 -0.63
N ARG A 161 16.42 4.88 -0.27
CA ARG A 161 17.56 4.09 -0.73
C ARG A 161 17.15 3.26 -1.95
N GLU A 162 18.02 3.25 -2.97
CA GLU A 162 17.82 2.39 -4.14
C GLU A 162 17.98 0.91 -3.77
N SER A 163 17.07 0.06 -4.24
CA SER A 163 17.11 -1.40 -4.03
C SER A 163 18.18 -2.09 -4.88
N SER A 164 18.72 -1.42 -5.90
CA SER A 164 19.81 -1.90 -6.77
C SER A 164 21.08 -2.27 -6.00
N ASN A 165 21.29 -1.66 -4.83
CA ASN A 165 22.43 -1.93 -3.95
C ASN A 165 22.20 -3.15 -3.03
N TYR A 166 20.96 -3.64 -2.90
CA TYR A 166 20.60 -4.79 -2.08
C TYR A 166 20.48 -6.03 -2.95
N GLY A 167 21.64 -6.49 -3.41
CA GLY A 167 21.82 -7.71 -4.20
C GLY A 167 22.47 -8.84 -3.40
N GLU A 168 22.27 -8.90 -2.08
CA GLU A 168 22.68 -10.08 -1.32
C GLU A 168 21.87 -11.27 -1.81
N ARG A 169 22.56 -12.27 -2.35
CA ARG A 169 21.95 -13.48 -2.92
C ARG A 169 20.96 -14.13 -1.94
N GLU A 170 21.23 -14.02 -0.65
CA GLU A 170 20.37 -14.56 0.41
C GLU A 170 18.95 -13.96 0.37
N PHE A 171 18.78 -12.64 0.19
CA PHE A 171 17.44 -12.03 0.17
C PHE A 171 16.66 -12.41 -1.07
N VAL A 172 17.33 -12.44 -2.23
CA VAL A 172 16.70 -12.88 -3.47
C VAL A 172 16.20 -14.32 -3.30
N THR A 173 17.01 -15.20 -2.71
CA THR A 173 16.60 -16.58 -2.42
C THR A 173 15.42 -16.66 -1.44
N LYS A 174 15.35 -15.81 -0.41
CA LYS A 174 14.19 -15.74 0.50
C LYS A 174 12.92 -15.27 -0.22
N ILE A 175 13.02 -14.27 -1.10
CA ILE A 175 11.89 -13.79 -1.92
C ILE A 175 11.44 -14.85 -2.92
N GLU A 176 12.37 -15.58 -3.54
CA GLU A 176 12.06 -16.72 -4.42
C GLU A 176 11.34 -17.83 -3.65
N LYS A 177 11.80 -18.13 -2.42
CA LYS A 177 11.12 -19.08 -1.52
C LYS A 177 9.70 -18.62 -1.16
N MET A 178 9.52 -17.33 -0.84
CA MET A 178 8.20 -16.73 -0.65
C MET A 178 7.30 -16.92 -1.88
N ALA A 179 7.83 -16.71 -3.09
CA ALA A 179 7.08 -16.87 -4.34
C ALA A 179 6.65 -18.33 -4.58
N GLU A 180 7.54 -19.29 -4.33
CA GLU A 180 7.23 -20.72 -4.45
C GLU A 180 6.20 -21.19 -3.41
N ILE A 181 6.28 -20.70 -2.17
CA ILE A 181 5.27 -20.96 -1.13
C ILE A 181 3.90 -20.42 -1.58
N MET A 182 3.84 -19.16 -2.00
CA MET A 182 2.61 -18.52 -2.44
C MET A 182 1.99 -19.19 -3.68
N LYS A 183 2.81 -19.75 -4.56
CA LYS A 183 2.37 -20.51 -5.73
C LYS A 183 1.67 -21.82 -5.36
N LYS A 184 2.11 -22.49 -4.28
CA LYS A 184 1.46 -23.72 -3.76
C LYS A 184 0.03 -23.45 -3.26
N TYR A 185 -0.21 -22.26 -2.72
CA TYR A 185 -1.54 -21.81 -2.28
C TYR A 185 -2.39 -21.19 -3.40
N GLU A 186 -2.00 -21.36 -4.67
CA GLU A 186 -2.67 -20.75 -5.83
C GLU A 186 -2.79 -19.21 -5.73
N ARG A 187 -1.84 -18.57 -5.06
CA ARG A 187 -1.74 -17.11 -4.91
C ARG A 187 -0.36 -16.59 -5.34
N PRO A 188 0.15 -16.95 -6.53
CA PRO A 188 1.48 -16.55 -6.96
C PRO A 188 1.62 -15.03 -7.03
N PHE A 189 2.85 -14.53 -6.88
CA PHE A 189 3.16 -13.14 -7.15
C PHE A 189 4.32 -13.01 -8.14
N GLY A 190 4.28 -11.95 -8.96
CA GLY A 190 5.28 -11.69 -9.99
C GLY A 190 6.34 -10.67 -9.57
N TYR A 191 7.20 -10.32 -10.54
CA TYR A 191 8.31 -9.38 -10.36
C TYR A 191 7.92 -8.04 -9.74
N ARG A 192 6.71 -7.52 -10.03
CA ARG A 192 6.24 -6.26 -9.45
C ARG A 192 6.19 -6.31 -7.93
N LEU A 193 5.60 -7.37 -7.38
CA LEU A 193 5.52 -7.54 -5.93
C LEU A 193 6.90 -7.81 -5.34
N GLY A 194 7.71 -8.66 -5.99
CA GLY A 194 9.10 -8.89 -5.57
C GLY A 194 9.92 -7.60 -5.50
N ASN A 195 9.82 -6.73 -6.51
CA ASN A 195 10.51 -5.43 -6.53
C ASN A 195 9.98 -4.48 -5.45
N ALA A 196 8.68 -4.53 -5.14
CA ALA A 196 8.12 -3.75 -4.03
C ALA A 196 8.64 -4.24 -2.67
N ILE A 197 8.75 -5.55 -2.47
CA ILE A 197 9.35 -6.17 -1.27
C ILE A 197 10.82 -5.74 -1.15
N LEU A 198 11.60 -5.84 -2.23
CA LEU A 198 13.00 -5.40 -2.25
C LEU A 198 13.13 -3.90 -1.91
N SER A 199 12.25 -3.07 -2.47
CA SER A 199 12.23 -1.64 -2.21
C SER A 199 11.88 -1.34 -0.74
N TYR A 200 10.95 -2.09 -0.14
CA TYR A 200 10.60 -1.96 1.27
C TYR A 200 11.79 -2.33 2.17
N VAL A 201 12.40 -3.50 1.94
CA VAL A 201 13.56 -3.99 2.71
C VAL A 201 14.74 -3.02 2.60
N ALA A 202 15.00 -2.47 1.41
CA ALA A 202 16.05 -1.47 1.20
C ALA A 202 15.83 -0.19 2.03
N ASN A 203 14.58 0.15 2.31
CA ASN A 203 14.16 1.37 3.00
C ASN A 203 13.72 1.12 4.46
N TYR A 204 13.89 -0.10 4.96
CA TYR A 204 13.54 -0.42 6.33
C TYR A 204 14.45 0.36 7.29
N PRO A 205 13.90 0.96 8.38
CA PRO A 205 14.71 1.63 9.39
C PRO A 205 15.79 0.69 9.90
N ARG A 206 17.03 1.16 10.02
CA ARG A 206 18.15 0.35 10.53
C ARG A 206 18.71 1.01 11.78
N HIS A 207 18.81 0.25 12.85
CA HIS A 207 19.53 0.66 14.06
C HIS A 207 21.02 0.26 13.98
N THR A 208 21.36 -0.82 13.25
CA THR A 208 22.73 -1.29 12.97
C THR A 208 22.84 -1.80 11.52
N GLU A 209 24.05 -2.10 11.01
CA GLU A 209 24.25 -2.52 9.61
C GLU A 209 23.75 -3.94 9.29
N ASP A 210 23.69 -4.84 10.29
CA ASP A 210 23.41 -6.28 10.13
C ASP A 210 22.04 -6.75 10.68
N GLU A 211 21.31 -5.93 11.46
CA GLU A 211 19.96 -6.27 11.95
C GLU A 211 18.87 -5.51 11.18
N ASN A 212 17.69 -6.15 11.06
CA ASN A 212 16.43 -5.71 10.43
C ASN A 212 16.08 -6.26 9.04
N LEU A 213 16.87 -7.13 8.44
CA LEU A 213 16.54 -7.65 7.09
C LEU A 213 15.48 -8.76 7.13
N ASN A 214 15.63 -9.70 8.07
CA ASN A 214 14.63 -10.73 8.29
C ASN A 214 13.32 -10.15 8.84
N GLU A 215 13.40 -9.15 9.72
CA GLU A 215 12.25 -8.41 10.23
C GLU A 215 11.51 -7.68 9.12
N ALA A 216 12.23 -6.97 8.24
CA ALA A 216 11.63 -6.33 7.07
C ALA A 216 10.94 -7.34 6.14
N LEU A 217 11.50 -8.54 5.97
CA LEU A 217 10.87 -9.61 5.20
C LEU A 217 9.65 -10.19 5.92
N ALA A 218 9.69 -10.35 7.25
CA ALA A 218 8.57 -10.78 8.07
C ALA A 218 7.40 -9.78 7.97
N ASP A 219 7.69 -8.48 8.01
CA ASP A 219 6.71 -7.43 7.76
C ASP A 219 6.13 -7.52 6.35
N GLN A 220 6.90 -7.90 5.34
CA GLN A 220 6.35 -8.14 3.99
C GLN A 220 5.50 -9.41 3.90
N VAL A 221 5.82 -10.46 4.67
CA VAL A 221 4.91 -11.61 4.82
C VAL A 221 3.59 -11.13 5.42
N GLU A 222 3.63 -10.37 6.51
CA GLU A 222 2.44 -9.89 7.20
C GLU A 222 1.61 -8.92 6.35
N MET A 223 2.24 -7.87 5.83
CA MET A 223 1.54 -6.74 5.20
C MET A 223 1.11 -7.03 3.77
N ARG A 224 1.71 -8.05 3.11
CA ARG A 224 1.45 -8.33 1.69
C ARG A 224 1.05 -9.76 1.38
N LEU A 225 1.69 -10.77 2.00
CA LEU A 225 1.40 -12.17 1.65
C LEU A 225 0.17 -12.71 2.39
N LEU A 226 0.12 -12.56 3.72
CA LEU A 226 -1.00 -13.06 4.53
C LEU A 226 -2.38 -12.52 4.08
N PRO A 227 -2.52 -11.23 3.68
CA PRO A 227 -3.79 -10.72 3.15
C PRO A 227 -4.26 -11.45 1.89
N LYS A 228 -3.35 -11.95 1.04
CA LYS A 228 -3.69 -12.69 -0.19
C LYS A 228 -4.17 -14.11 0.10
N LEU A 229 -3.78 -14.68 1.24
CA LEU A 229 -4.22 -16.00 1.66
C LEU A 229 -5.62 -16.00 2.27
N ARG A 230 -6.26 -14.83 2.43
CA ARG A 230 -7.63 -14.74 2.93
C ARG A 230 -8.58 -15.58 2.05
N GLY A 231 -9.38 -16.42 2.71
CA GLY A 231 -10.42 -17.21 2.06
C GLY A 231 -9.92 -18.49 1.37
N ILE A 232 -8.63 -18.84 1.47
CA ILE A 232 -8.19 -20.18 1.07
C ILE A 232 -8.84 -21.20 2.00
N GLU A 233 -9.28 -22.33 1.45
CA GLU A 233 -9.81 -23.43 2.23
C GLU A 233 -8.65 -24.24 2.82
N LEU A 234 -8.62 -24.33 4.14
CA LEU A 234 -7.63 -25.09 4.90
C LEU A 234 -8.26 -26.38 5.40
N ASP A 235 -7.60 -27.50 5.15
CA ASP A 235 -8.01 -28.82 5.60
C ASP A 235 -6.81 -29.62 6.11
N GLN A 236 -7.01 -30.89 6.48
CA GLN A 236 -5.93 -31.73 7.01
C GLN A 236 -4.79 -31.97 5.98
N SER A 237 -5.04 -31.75 4.70
CA SER A 237 -4.06 -31.91 3.62
C SER A 237 -3.45 -30.57 3.16
N ASN A 238 -4.15 -29.46 3.37
CA ASN A 238 -3.76 -28.11 2.98
C ASN A 238 -3.55 -27.24 4.22
N THR A 239 -2.30 -27.20 4.69
CA THR A 239 -1.88 -26.43 5.88
C THR A 239 -0.90 -25.33 5.51
N LEU A 240 -0.77 -24.34 6.39
CA LEU A 240 0.22 -23.26 6.28
C LEU A 240 1.61 -23.65 6.82
N SER A 241 1.84 -24.94 7.06
CA SER A 241 3.06 -25.48 7.69
C SER A 241 4.36 -24.98 7.05
N GLU A 242 4.44 -24.91 5.72
CA GLU A 242 5.65 -24.46 5.03
C GLU A 242 5.89 -22.96 5.20
N LEU A 243 4.82 -22.15 5.20
CA LEU A 243 4.89 -20.72 5.48
C LEU A 243 5.29 -20.48 6.94
N ILE A 244 4.70 -21.21 7.88
CA ILE A 244 5.02 -21.13 9.32
C ILE A 244 6.50 -21.48 9.54
N GLN A 245 6.97 -22.60 8.97
CA GLN A 245 8.37 -23.01 9.09
C GLN A 245 9.33 -22.01 8.44
N PHE A 246 8.95 -21.39 7.32
CA PHE A 246 9.75 -20.35 6.69
C PHE A 246 9.87 -19.11 7.57
N VAL A 247 8.75 -18.63 8.13
CA VAL A 247 8.73 -17.47 9.02
C VAL A 247 9.54 -17.75 10.30
N GLU A 248 9.40 -18.94 10.88
CA GLU A 248 10.11 -19.32 12.11
C GLU A 248 11.62 -19.51 11.88
N ASN A 249 12.02 -20.26 10.84
CA ASN A 249 13.42 -20.69 10.70
C ASN A 249 14.25 -19.80 9.77
N ASP A 250 13.67 -19.28 8.68
CA ASP A 250 14.41 -18.47 7.70
C ASP A 250 14.33 -16.96 8.00
N LEU A 251 13.23 -16.52 8.63
CA LEU A 251 13.01 -15.13 9.03
C LEU A 251 13.18 -14.88 10.53
N ASP A 252 13.41 -15.93 11.34
CA ASP A 252 13.66 -15.79 12.79
C ASP A 252 12.56 -14.99 13.53
N ASP A 253 11.29 -15.11 13.10
CA ASP A 253 10.15 -14.43 13.71
C ASP A 253 9.16 -15.45 14.31
N PRO A 254 9.45 -15.98 15.52
CA PRO A 254 8.57 -16.95 16.18
C PRO A 254 7.23 -16.34 16.61
N VAL A 255 7.17 -15.02 16.81
CA VAL A 255 5.93 -14.33 17.20
C VAL A 255 4.95 -14.31 16.03
N LEU A 256 5.44 -13.98 14.84
CA LEU A 256 4.64 -14.02 13.62
C LEU A 256 4.26 -15.47 13.26
N SER A 257 5.18 -16.44 13.41
CA SER A 257 4.87 -17.85 13.10
C SER A 257 3.78 -18.41 14.02
N GLU A 258 3.81 -18.11 15.32
CA GLU A 258 2.78 -18.48 16.28
C GLU A 258 1.43 -17.84 15.94
N ALA A 259 1.42 -16.57 15.54
CA ALA A 259 0.21 -15.88 15.12
C ALA A 259 -0.41 -16.50 13.86
N ILE A 260 0.40 -16.90 12.87
CA ILE A 260 -0.07 -17.60 11.67
C ILE A 260 -0.69 -18.95 12.04
N ASN A 261 -0.01 -19.74 12.89
CA ASN A 261 -0.51 -21.02 13.38
C ASN A 261 -1.85 -20.86 14.12
N LYS A 262 -2.00 -19.83 14.96
CA LYS A 262 -3.26 -19.53 15.63
C LYS A 262 -4.38 -19.18 14.65
N SER A 263 -4.09 -18.39 13.61
CA SER A 263 -5.04 -18.07 12.54
C SER A 263 -5.48 -19.32 11.76
N GLU A 264 -4.56 -20.25 11.51
CA GLU A 264 -4.84 -21.54 10.87
C GLU A 264 -5.72 -22.45 11.75
N GLN A 265 -5.40 -22.58 13.04
CA GLN A 265 -6.21 -23.38 13.98
C GLN A 265 -7.66 -22.88 14.05
N ILE A 266 -7.85 -21.56 14.13
CA ILE A 266 -9.19 -20.95 14.12
C ILE A 266 -9.91 -21.24 12.81
N ALA A 267 -9.21 -21.28 11.67
CA ALA A 267 -9.82 -21.62 10.39
C ALA A 267 -10.35 -23.07 10.39
N HIS A 268 -9.57 -24.03 10.92
CA HIS A 268 -10.01 -25.42 11.05
C HIS A 268 -11.20 -25.60 12.00
N ASP A 269 -11.23 -24.84 13.11
CA ASP A 269 -12.28 -24.95 14.13
C ASP A 269 -13.60 -24.25 13.75
N SER A 270 -13.57 -23.34 12.78
CA SER A 270 -14.72 -22.50 12.43
C SER A 270 -15.25 -22.73 11.01
N THR A 271 -14.77 -21.94 10.04
CA THR A 271 -15.35 -21.85 8.68
C THR A 271 -14.65 -22.73 7.66
N GLY A 272 -13.51 -23.34 8.01
CA GLY A 272 -12.60 -24.00 7.08
C GLY A 272 -11.82 -23.02 6.19
N GLN A 273 -11.98 -21.71 6.37
CA GLN A 273 -11.36 -20.69 5.52
C GLN A 273 -10.36 -19.85 6.31
N PHE A 274 -9.16 -19.66 5.76
CA PHE A 274 -8.14 -18.86 6.40
C PHE A 274 -8.53 -17.39 6.50
N ARG A 275 -8.30 -16.81 7.68
CA ARG A 275 -8.38 -15.37 7.91
C ARG A 275 -7.20 -14.93 8.77
N TRP A 276 -6.40 -14.01 8.23
CA TRP A 276 -5.33 -13.37 9.00
C TRP A 276 -5.92 -12.48 10.09
N LEU A 277 -5.50 -12.70 11.35
CA LEU A 277 -6.00 -11.97 12.52
C LEU A 277 -5.06 -10.87 13.00
N GLY A 278 -3.86 -10.77 12.43
CA GLY A 278 -2.82 -9.84 12.85
C GLY A 278 -1.92 -10.45 13.92
N VAL A 279 -0.74 -9.88 14.07
CA VAL A 279 0.20 -10.20 15.14
C VAL A 279 0.12 -9.13 16.23
N ASN A 280 0.22 -9.54 17.49
CA ASN A 280 0.44 -8.63 18.61
C ASN A 280 1.91 -8.76 19.01
N ARG A 281 2.76 -7.86 18.50
CA ARG A 281 4.14 -7.72 19.01
C ARG A 281 4.04 -7.04 20.38
N ASP A 282 4.52 -7.70 21.44
CA ASP A 282 4.63 -7.09 22.76
C ASP A 282 5.86 -6.17 22.74
N ASP A 283 5.65 -4.85 22.88
CA ASP A 283 6.71 -3.89 23.20
C ASP A 283 7.24 -4.07 24.63
#